data_AF-A0A8S4A4V0-F1
#
_entry.id   AF-A0A8S4A4V0-F1
#
_cell.length_a   1.000
_cell.length_b   1.000
_cell.length_c   1.000
_cell.angle_alpha   90.00
_cell.angle_beta   90.00
_cell.angle_gamma   90.00
#
_symmetry.space_group_name_H-M   'P 1'
#
loop_
_entity.id
_entity.type
_entity.pdbx_description
1 polymer ?
#
loop_
_entity_poly.entity_id
_entity_poly.type
_entity_poly.pdbx_seq_one_letter_code
_entity_poly.pdbx_strand_id
1 'polypeptide(L)'
;MEHKVAVLSVLLLVVIQLACIDADTASRLVPGRCRPRTCKLYCRYGFIMDSNNCPTCSCRILPRPKPSQCGPVCMIFCQYGNILDSRGCPTCKCKPGPAA
;
A
#
# COMPACT_ATOMS: atom_id res chain seq x y z
N MET A 1 -54.45 8.97 -18.65
CA MET A 1 -53.80 8.16 -17.59
C MET A 1 -52.38 7.73 -17.97
N GLU A 2 -52.08 7.59 -19.26
CA GLU A 2 -50.80 7.10 -19.76
C GLU A 2 -49.60 8.02 -19.49
N HIS A 3 -49.79 9.35 -19.51
CA HIS A 3 -48.71 10.29 -19.19
C HIS A 3 -48.24 10.21 -17.73
N LYS A 4 -49.15 9.96 -16.78
CA LYS A 4 -48.78 9.81 -15.36
C LYS A 4 -48.00 8.51 -15.12
N VAL A 5 -48.34 7.44 -15.84
CA VAL A 5 -47.63 6.15 -15.80
C VAL A 5 -46.23 6.29 -16.41
N ALA A 6 -46.10 7.00 -17.54
CA ALA A 6 -44.81 7.27 -18.18
C ALA A 6 -43.89 8.08 -17.26
N VAL A 7 -44.40 9.16 -16.65
CA VAL A 7 -43.62 9.99 -15.71
C VAL A 7 -43.15 9.19 -14.50
N LEU A 8 -44.01 8.34 -13.93
CA LEU A 8 -43.65 7.50 -12.79
C LEU A 8 -42.58 6.45 -13.17
N SER A 9 -42.68 5.87 -14.36
CA SER A 9 -41.68 4.90 -14.86
C SER A 9 -40.31 5.55 -15.10
N VAL A 10 -40.28 6.76 -15.68
CA VAL A 10 -39.03 7.50 -15.92
C VAL A 10 -38.40 7.94 -14.59
N LEU A 11 -39.20 8.43 -13.64
CA LEU A 11 -38.72 8.79 -12.30
C LEU A 11 -38.13 7.58 -11.57
N LEU A 12 -38.77 6.41 -11.65
CA LEU A 12 -38.26 5.19 -11.04
C LEU A 12 -36.92 4.75 -11.66
N LEU A 13 -36.79 4.81 -12.99
CA LEU A 13 -35.54 4.52 -13.68
C LEU A 13 -34.43 5.51 -13.31
N VAL A 14 -34.73 6.81 -13.21
CA VAL A 14 -33.76 7.84 -12.79
C VAL A 14 -33.31 7.62 -11.34
N VAL A 15 -34.22 7.27 -10.43
CA VAL A 15 -33.89 6.94 -9.03
C VAL A 15 -33.01 5.70 -8.94
N ILE A 16 -33.30 4.65 -9.72
CA ILE A 16 -32.49 3.43 -9.78
C ILE A 16 -31.08 3.75 -10.30
N GLN A 17 -30.96 4.56 -11.37
CA GLN A 17 -29.66 4.96 -11.94
C GLN A 17 -28.84 5.79 -10.95
N LEU A 18 -29.44 6.77 -10.27
CA LEU A 18 -28.77 7.58 -9.25
C LEU A 18 -28.27 6.74 -8.07
N ALA A 19 -29.02 5.72 -7.65
CA ALA A 19 -28.62 4.82 -6.57
C ALA A 19 -27.48 3.85 -6.94
N CYS A 20 -27.22 3.59 -8.23
CA CYS A 20 -26.11 2.72 -8.66
C CYS A 20 -24.84 3.47 -9.11
N ILE A 21 -24.89 4.79 -9.27
CA ILE A 21 -23.68 5.63 -9.49
C ILE A 21 -22.75 5.63 -8.25
N ASP A 22 -23.26 5.29 -7.07
CA ASP A 22 -22.49 5.23 -5.83
C ASP A 22 -21.57 4.01 -5.70
N ALA A 23 -21.74 2.95 -6.51
CA ALA A 23 -20.96 1.72 -6.36
C ALA A 23 -19.48 1.88 -6.76
N ASP A 24 -19.18 2.68 -7.78
CA ASP A 24 -17.81 2.90 -8.26
C ASP A 24 -17.05 4.00 -7.48
N THR A 25 -17.78 4.99 -6.96
CA THR A 25 -17.17 6.14 -6.27
C THR A 25 -16.96 5.87 -4.77
N ALA A 26 -17.81 5.05 -4.14
CA ALA A 26 -17.70 4.70 -2.72
C ALA A 26 -16.47 3.83 -2.39
N SER A 27 -15.84 3.21 -3.39
CA SER A 27 -14.65 2.37 -3.15
C SER A 27 -13.43 3.16 -2.66
N ARG A 28 -13.41 4.50 -2.78
CA ARG A 28 -12.31 5.34 -2.27
C ARG A 28 -12.47 5.75 -0.81
N LEU A 29 -13.65 5.55 -0.21
CA LEU A 29 -13.99 6.05 1.12
C LEU A 29 -14.05 4.97 2.20
N VAL A 30 -13.89 3.69 1.83
CA VAL A 30 -13.89 2.60 2.80
C VAL A 30 -12.45 2.17 3.11
N PRO A 31 -11.95 2.41 4.33
CA PRO A 31 -10.62 1.96 4.74
C PRO A 31 -10.46 0.46 4.46
N GLY A 32 -9.38 0.10 3.76
CA GLY A 32 -9.09 -1.30 3.42
C GLY A 32 -9.84 -1.89 2.22
N ARG A 33 -10.73 -1.14 1.54
CA ARG A 33 -11.23 -1.56 0.23
C ARG A 33 -10.30 -1.06 -0.88
N CYS A 34 -9.61 -1.99 -1.52
CA CYS A 34 -8.71 -1.68 -2.62
C CYS A 34 -9.34 -2.02 -3.96
N ARG A 35 -9.20 -1.11 -4.94
CA ARG A 35 -9.58 -1.41 -6.32
C ARG A 35 -8.75 -2.60 -6.81
N PRO A 36 -9.36 -3.59 -7.49
CA PRO A 36 -8.61 -4.64 -8.15
C PRO A 36 -7.60 -4.05 -9.13
N ARG A 37 -6.30 -4.30 -8.90
CA ARG A 37 -5.22 -3.87 -9.81
C ARG A 37 -4.77 -5.06 -10.65
N THR A 38 -4.70 -4.88 -11.97
CA THR A 38 -4.27 -5.92 -12.94
C THR A 38 -2.78 -5.85 -13.21
N CYS A 39 -1.96 -6.00 -12.16
CA CYS A 39 -0.50 -5.96 -12.31
C CYS A 39 0.07 -7.37 -12.44
N LYS A 40 0.82 -7.63 -13.52
CA LYS A 40 1.42 -8.93 -13.83
C LYS A 40 2.78 -9.10 -13.13
N LEU A 41 2.84 -8.84 -11.82
CA LEU A 41 4.07 -8.93 -11.02
C LEU A 41 3.94 -10.01 -9.95
N TYR A 42 4.98 -10.85 -9.82
CA TYR A 42 5.15 -11.74 -8.67
C TYR A 42 6.15 -11.12 -7.70
N CYS A 43 5.67 -10.64 -6.55
CA CYS A 43 6.53 -10.06 -5.52
C CYS A 43 6.76 -11.07 -4.39
N ARG A 44 7.92 -11.75 -4.38
CA ARG A 44 8.31 -12.73 -3.36
C ARG A 44 8.17 -12.21 -1.92
N TYR A 45 8.37 -10.91 -1.72
CA TYR A 45 8.30 -10.26 -0.40
C TYR A 45 7.08 -9.33 -0.22
N GLY A 46 6.09 -9.44 -1.10
CA GLY A 46 4.88 -8.61 -1.10
C GLY A 46 5.04 -7.25 -1.79
N PHE A 47 3.91 -6.54 -1.89
CA PHE A 47 3.80 -5.24 -2.53
C PHE A 47 4.04 -4.08 -1.55
N ILE A 48 4.49 -2.94 -2.08
CA ILE A 48 4.51 -1.67 -1.35
C ILE A 48 3.06 -1.20 -1.18
N MET A 49 2.69 -0.73 0.02
CA MET A 49 1.35 -0.20 0.30
C MET A 49 1.33 1.31 0.14
N ASP A 50 0.21 1.87 -0.36
CA ASP A 50 -0.04 3.31 -0.38
C ASP A 50 -0.56 3.83 0.98
N SER A 51 -0.85 5.14 1.06
CA SER A 51 -1.34 5.79 2.29
C SER A 51 -2.69 5.26 2.78
N ASN A 52 -3.45 4.60 1.91
CA ASN A 52 -4.75 3.98 2.23
C ASN A 52 -4.60 2.49 2.54
N ASN A 53 -3.36 2.03 2.71
CA ASN A 53 -3.01 0.64 2.94
C ASN A 53 -3.43 -0.29 1.80
N CYS A 54 -3.43 0.21 0.56
CA CYS A 54 -3.69 -0.58 -0.63
C CYS A 54 -2.41 -1.00 -1.36
N PRO A 55 -2.35 -2.22 -1.91
CA PRO A 55 -1.18 -2.68 -2.64
C PRO A 55 -0.98 -1.84 -3.90
N THR A 56 0.24 -1.33 -4.06
CA THR A 56 0.71 -0.68 -5.28
C THR A 56 1.28 -1.71 -6.25
N CYS A 57 1.57 -1.32 -7.49
CA CYS A 57 2.19 -2.20 -8.48
C CYS A 57 3.72 -2.15 -8.43
N SER A 58 4.26 -2.16 -7.20
CA SER A 58 5.70 -2.11 -6.93
C SER A 58 6.04 -3.15 -5.87
N CYS A 59 7.08 -3.95 -6.11
CA CYS A 59 7.53 -4.96 -5.16
C CYS A 59 8.38 -4.35 -4.03
N ARG A 60 8.27 -4.95 -2.85
CA ARG A 60 9.25 -4.71 -1.78
C ARG A 60 10.60 -5.30 -2.19
N ILE A 61 11.61 -4.44 -2.23
CA ILE A 61 13.02 -4.80 -2.43
C ILE A 61 13.57 -5.26 -1.09
N LEU A 62 13.55 -6.58 -0.86
CA LEU A 62 14.01 -7.33 0.31
C LEU A 62 13.52 -6.82 1.68
N PRO A 63 12.88 -7.66 2.52
CA PRO A 63 12.77 -7.31 3.93
C PRO A 63 14.21 -7.14 4.45
N ARG A 64 14.45 -6.12 5.29
CA ARG A 64 15.70 -6.06 6.05
C ARG A 64 15.94 -7.46 6.62
N PRO A 65 17.12 -8.06 6.43
CA PRO A 65 17.38 -9.42 6.86
C PRO A 65 17.04 -9.50 8.34
N LYS A 66 16.35 -10.58 8.73
CA LYS A 66 16.15 -10.84 10.16
C LYS A 66 17.55 -10.87 10.81
N PRO A 67 17.70 -10.44 12.08
CA PRO A 67 19.02 -10.44 12.73
C PRO A 67 19.75 -11.80 12.61
N SER A 68 19.00 -12.92 12.61
CA SER A 68 19.53 -14.28 12.42
C SER A 68 20.10 -14.61 11.02
N GLN A 69 19.85 -13.77 10.02
CA GLN A 69 20.36 -13.91 8.65
C GLN A 69 21.62 -13.06 8.41
N CYS A 70 21.99 -12.23 9.40
CA CYS A 70 23.23 -11.48 9.40
C CYS A 70 24.31 -12.24 10.17
N GLY A 71 25.56 -12.06 9.75
CA GLY A 71 26.71 -12.59 10.48
C GLY A 71 26.97 -11.83 11.78
N PRO A 72 27.92 -12.30 12.60
CA PRO A 72 28.35 -11.58 13.79
C PRO A 72 28.87 -10.17 13.43
N VAL A 73 28.63 -9.22 14.31
CA VAL A 73 29.14 -7.84 14.22
C VAL A 73 30.08 -7.59 15.39
N CYS A 74 31.07 -6.72 15.20
CA CYS A 74 31.97 -6.27 16.26
C CYS A 74 31.21 -5.76 17.49
N MET A 75 31.79 -5.95 18.68
CA MET A 75 31.25 -5.41 19.94
C MET A 75 31.54 -3.92 20.09
N ILE A 76 30.98 -3.10 19.19
CA ILE A 76 31.10 -1.63 19.22
C ILE A 76 29.75 -1.00 19.54
N PHE A 77 29.77 0.07 20.34
CA PHE A 77 28.61 0.91 20.55
C PHE A 77 28.59 2.04 19.51
N CYS A 78 27.55 2.07 18.68
CA CYS A 78 27.31 3.16 17.74
C CYS A 78 26.06 3.93 18.16
N GLN A 79 26.24 5.15 18.67
CA GLN A 79 25.15 6.01 19.16
C GLN A 79 24.05 6.24 18.11
N TYR A 80 24.43 6.39 16.83
CA TYR A 80 23.51 6.61 15.70
C TYR A 80 23.27 5.33 14.87
N GLY A 81 23.72 4.18 15.37
CA GLY A 81 23.62 2.88 14.71
C GLY A 81 24.73 2.57 13.71
N ASN A 82 24.77 1.32 13.26
CA ASN A 82 25.73 0.82 12.28
C ASN A 82 25.34 1.19 10.83
N ILE A 83 26.34 1.33 9.96
CA ILE A 83 26.17 1.34 8.51
C ILE A 83 25.72 -0.06 8.07
N LEU A 84 24.78 -0.14 7.13
CA LEU A 84 24.27 -1.42 6.61
C LEU A 84 24.96 -1.79 5.29
N ASP A 85 25.15 -3.09 5.06
CA ASP A 85 25.60 -3.62 3.76
C ASP A 85 24.48 -3.57 2.69
N SER A 86 24.77 -3.99 1.46
CA SER A 86 23.80 -4.03 0.36
C SER A 86 22.60 -4.96 0.60
N ARG A 87 22.71 -5.88 1.56
CA ARG A 87 21.62 -6.76 1.99
C ARG A 87 20.84 -6.16 3.15
N GLY A 88 21.32 -5.09 3.77
CA GLY A 88 20.71 -4.48 4.94
C GLY A 88 21.20 -5.03 6.28
N CYS A 89 22.32 -5.78 6.30
CA CYS A 89 22.94 -6.27 7.53
C CYS A 89 23.88 -5.23 8.16
N PRO A 90 23.93 -5.13 9.50
CA PRO A 90 24.85 -4.23 10.20
C PRO A 90 26.31 -4.58 9.92
N THR A 91 27.11 -3.56 9.64
CA THR A 91 28.57 -3.65 9.47
C THR A 91 29.27 -3.16 10.74
N CYS A 92 30.59 -3.38 10.83
CA CYS A 92 31.44 -2.90 11.92
C CYS A 92 31.82 -1.41 11.76
N LYS A 93 30.89 -0.55 11.32
CA LYS A 93 31.13 0.88 11.09
C LYS A 93 29.94 1.70 11.58
N CYS A 94 30.18 2.76 12.34
CA CYS A 94 29.13 3.64 12.83
C CYS A 94 28.70 4.67 11.77
N LYS A 95 27.41 5.01 11.75
CA LYS A 95 26.91 6.17 10.99
C LYS A 95 27.49 7.46 11.58
N PRO A 96 27.77 8.48 10.73
CA PRO A 96 28.10 9.80 11.24
C PRO A 96 26.92 10.37 12.05
N GLY A 97 27.23 11.12 13.09
CA GLY A 97 26.22 11.89 13.80
C GLY A 97 25.64 13.01 12.93
N PRO A 98 24.54 13.64 13.38
CA PRO A 98 24.04 14.85 12.76
C PRO A 98 25.15 15.90 12.69
N ALA A 99 25.28 16.58 11.55
CA ALA A 99 26.12 17.77 11.48
C ALA A 99 25.48 18.85 12.36
N ALA A 100 26.29 19.48 13.23
CA ALA A 100 25.89 20.60 14.07
C ALA A 100 25.82 21.90 13.26
#